data_AF-Q6FUV0-F1
#
_entry.id   AF-Q6FUV0-F1
#
_cell.length_a   1.000
_cell.length_b   1.000
_cell.length_c   1.000
_cell.angle_alpha   90.00
_cell.angle_beta   90.00
_cell.angle_gamma   90.00
#
_symmetry.space_group_name_H-M   'P 1'
#
loop_
_entity.id
_entity.type
_entity.pdbx_description
1 polymer ?
#
loop_
_entity_poly.entity_id
_entity_poly.type
_entity_poly.pdbx_seq_one_letter_code
_entity_poly.pdbx_strand_id
1 'polypeptide(L)'
;MADLLDDVWGSGDDLDESTRELSPDLLKLKDNHSKRGYLDGIVSAKEENLQDGFDMSFPLGAELGLRVGKIIGRLQGLEYRYGKDDEELKKDFNNAKQELQIKNILTKRIFTEDYNLEDSKHPVVSKWEEIVTKYCEKYNVKTE
;
A
#
# COMPACT_ATOMS: atom_id res chain seq x y z
N MET A 1 -29.16 -19.65 15.11
CA MET A 1 -27.76 -19.19 14.99
C MET A 1 -27.53 -17.76 15.51
N ALA A 2 -28.56 -16.95 15.77
CA ALA A 2 -28.38 -15.61 16.33
C ALA A 2 -27.91 -15.59 17.81
N ASP A 3 -28.14 -16.68 18.56
CA ASP A 3 -27.87 -16.77 20.01
C ASP A 3 -26.38 -17.00 20.37
N LEU A 4 -25.59 -17.62 19.49
CA LEU A 4 -24.27 -18.14 19.89
C LEU A 4 -23.21 -17.02 20.00
N LEU A 5 -23.42 -15.89 19.31
CA LEU A 5 -22.54 -14.72 19.42
C LEU A 5 -22.96 -13.76 20.55
N ASP A 6 -24.24 -13.77 20.94
CA ASP A 6 -24.72 -12.98 22.09
C ASP A 6 -24.22 -13.59 23.42
N ASP A 7 -24.04 -14.91 23.46
CA ASP A 7 -23.55 -15.66 24.62
C ASP A 7 -22.05 -15.47 24.91
N VAL A 8 -21.22 -15.07 23.92
CA VAL A 8 -19.80 -14.75 24.15
C VAL A 8 -19.62 -13.56 25.11
N TRP A 9 -20.65 -12.71 25.21
CA TRP A 9 -20.72 -11.56 26.08
C TRP A 9 -21.84 -11.62 27.12
N GLY A 10 -22.58 -12.72 27.12
CA GLY A 10 -23.49 -13.09 28.20
C GLY A 10 -22.66 -13.39 29.44
N SER A 11 -23.17 -13.02 30.61
CA SER A 11 -22.58 -13.38 31.89
C SER A 11 -22.83 -14.87 32.17
N GLY A 12 -22.18 -15.73 31.37
CA GLY A 12 -22.07 -17.16 31.64
C GLY A 12 -21.44 -17.39 33.02
N ASP A 13 -21.83 -18.47 33.66
CA ASP A 13 -21.65 -18.87 35.07
C ASP A 13 -20.19 -18.97 35.59
N ASP A 14 -19.19 -18.47 34.84
CA ASP A 14 -17.78 -18.44 35.24
C ASP A 14 -17.45 -17.22 36.14
N LEU A 15 -18.38 -16.87 37.04
CA LEU A 15 -18.12 -15.89 38.08
C LEU A 15 -17.22 -16.54 39.15
N ASP A 16 -15.96 -16.12 39.18
CA ASP A 16 -15.06 -16.26 40.33
C ASP A 16 -15.82 -15.88 41.63
N GLU A 17 -15.54 -16.62 42.72
CA GLU A 17 -16.09 -16.39 44.06
C GLU A 17 -16.02 -14.91 44.50
N SER A 18 -14.93 -14.20 44.14
CA SER A 18 -14.77 -12.76 44.39
C SER A 18 -15.78 -11.87 43.66
N THR A 19 -16.28 -12.34 42.52
CA THR A 19 -17.19 -11.58 41.66
C THR A 19 -18.63 -11.68 42.17
N ARG A 20 -18.98 -12.76 42.89
CA ARG A 20 -20.33 -12.93 43.48
C ARG A 20 -20.63 -11.94 44.62
N GLU A 21 -19.60 -11.38 45.24
CA GLU A 21 -19.74 -10.37 46.31
C GLU A 21 -19.90 -8.93 45.78
N LEU A 22 -19.70 -8.71 44.47
CA LEU A 22 -19.79 -7.38 43.87
C LEU A 22 -21.24 -6.94 43.70
N SER A 23 -21.48 -5.63 43.86
CA SER A 23 -22.79 -5.06 43.55
C SER A 23 -23.10 -5.19 42.06
N PRO A 24 -24.39 -5.27 41.65
CA PRO A 24 -24.78 -5.36 40.25
C PRO A 24 -24.21 -4.23 39.37
N ASP A 25 -24.00 -3.03 39.95
CA ASP A 25 -23.40 -1.91 39.24
C ASP A 25 -21.90 -2.11 39.01
N LEU A 26 -21.19 -2.69 39.97
CA LEU A 26 -19.78 -3.06 39.82
C LEU A 26 -19.60 -4.19 38.79
N LEU A 27 -20.52 -5.16 38.75
CA LEU A 27 -20.54 -6.20 37.71
C LEU A 27 -20.72 -5.61 36.32
N LYS A 28 -21.71 -4.74 36.13
CA LYS A 28 -21.91 -4.01 34.86
C LYS A 28 -20.68 -3.19 34.47
N LEU A 29 -20.05 -2.53 35.44
CA LEU A 29 -18.83 -1.75 35.19
C LEU A 29 -17.67 -2.65 34.74
N LYS A 30 -17.47 -3.81 35.40
CA LYS A 30 -16.48 -4.82 35.01
C LYS A 30 -16.74 -5.32 33.60
N ASP A 31 -17.99 -5.67 33.26
CA ASP A 31 -18.37 -6.13 31.92
C ASP A 31 -18.11 -5.06 30.87
N ASN A 32 -18.44 -3.80 31.18
CA ASN A 32 -18.14 -2.66 30.29
C ASN A 32 -16.64 -2.49 30.06
N HIS A 33 -15.80 -2.61 31.10
CA HIS A 33 -14.35 -2.55 30.96
C HIS A 33 -13.78 -3.75 30.19
N SER A 34 -14.30 -4.96 30.43
CA SER A 34 -13.90 -6.17 29.71
C SER A 34 -14.22 -6.07 28.22
N LYS A 35 -15.47 -5.72 27.88
CA LYS A 35 -15.92 -5.51 26.50
C LYS A 35 -15.13 -4.40 25.83
N ARG A 36 -14.92 -3.27 26.54
CA ARG A 36 -14.13 -2.15 26.03
C ARG A 36 -12.67 -2.56 25.80
N GLY A 37 -12.04 -3.24 26.74
CA GLY A 37 -10.64 -3.67 26.63
C GLY A 37 -10.42 -4.72 25.53
N TYR A 38 -11.36 -5.64 25.33
CA TYR A 38 -11.33 -6.58 24.21
C TYR A 38 -11.44 -5.88 22.86
N LEU A 39 -12.40 -4.95 22.73
CA LEU A 39 -12.55 -4.14 21.51
C LEU A 39 -11.31 -3.29 21.27
N ASP A 40 -10.77 -2.65 22.30
CA ASP A 40 -9.55 -1.84 22.24
C ASP A 40 -8.37 -2.69 21.76
N GLY A 41 -8.16 -3.87 22.35
CA GLY A 41 -7.10 -4.80 21.92
C GLY A 41 -7.22 -5.24 20.45
N ILE A 42 -8.44 -5.50 19.95
CA ILE A 42 -8.66 -5.81 18.52
C ILE A 42 -8.35 -4.60 17.64
N VAL A 43 -8.80 -3.41 18.04
CA VAL A 43 -8.59 -2.18 17.26
C VAL A 43 -7.10 -1.85 17.22
N SER A 44 -6.42 -1.82 18.36
CA SER A 44 -4.98 -1.56 18.45
C SER A 44 -4.17 -2.57 17.63
N ALA A 45 -4.46 -3.86 17.74
CA ALA A 45 -3.74 -4.88 16.95
C ALA A 45 -3.96 -4.72 15.44
N LYS A 46 -5.16 -4.28 15.00
CA LYS A 46 -5.42 -4.03 13.58
C LYS A 46 -4.69 -2.79 13.07
N GLU A 47 -4.65 -1.72 13.86
CA GLU A 47 -3.97 -0.47 13.51
C GLU A 47 -2.46 -0.65 13.48
N GLU A 48 -1.88 -1.32 14.48
CA GLU A 48 -0.45 -1.61 14.58
C GLU A 48 0.04 -2.42 13.38
N ASN A 49 -0.61 -3.55 13.08
CA ASN A 49 -0.22 -4.38 11.93
C ASN A 49 -0.40 -3.66 10.58
N LEU A 50 -1.38 -2.76 10.45
CA LEU A 50 -1.57 -1.98 9.23
C LEU A 50 -0.42 -0.97 9.03
N GLN A 51 -0.02 -0.28 10.09
CA GLN A 51 1.08 0.68 10.04
C GLN A 51 2.42 -0.01 9.79
N ASP A 52 2.66 -1.14 10.46
CA ASP A 52 3.87 -1.95 10.24
C ASP A 52 3.94 -2.43 8.78
N GLY A 53 2.84 -2.95 8.24
CA GLY A 53 2.78 -3.37 6.83
C GLY A 53 3.03 -2.21 5.86
N PHE A 54 2.54 -1.01 6.17
CA PHE A 54 2.81 0.19 5.39
C PHE A 54 4.29 0.58 5.47
N ASP A 55 4.86 0.69 6.67
CA ASP A 55 6.24 1.12 6.87
C ASP A 55 7.26 0.16 6.25
N MET A 56 6.96 -1.15 6.25
CA MET A 56 7.79 -2.16 5.61
C MET A 56 7.81 -2.05 4.07
N SER A 57 6.67 -1.71 3.46
CA SER A 57 6.53 -1.68 2.00
C SER A 57 6.71 -0.29 1.38
N PHE A 58 6.60 0.77 2.19
CA PHE A 58 6.70 2.16 1.74
C PHE A 58 8.05 2.49 1.07
N PRO A 59 9.22 2.10 1.60
CA PRO A 59 10.50 2.40 0.96
C PRO A 59 10.61 1.84 -0.47
N LEU A 60 10.14 0.60 -0.67
CA LEU A 60 10.12 -0.04 -1.99
C LEU A 60 9.18 0.69 -2.95
N GLY A 61 7.97 1.03 -2.49
CA GLY A 61 7.01 1.82 -3.25
C GLY A 61 7.54 3.20 -3.62
N ALA A 62 8.25 3.86 -2.70
CA ALA A 62 8.88 5.16 -2.91
C ALA A 62 10.00 5.09 -3.95
N GLU A 63 10.86 4.06 -3.91
CA GLU A 63 11.90 3.85 -4.92
C GLU A 63 11.30 3.66 -6.32
N LEU A 64 10.27 2.80 -6.44
CA LEU A 64 9.54 2.62 -7.70
C LEU A 64 8.90 3.92 -8.18
N GLY A 65 8.26 4.67 -7.28
CA GLY A 65 7.67 5.97 -7.56
C GLY A 65 8.69 6.98 -8.07
N LEU A 66 9.89 7.01 -7.48
CA LEU A 66 10.98 7.87 -7.92
C LEU A 66 11.46 7.51 -9.33
N ARG A 67 11.63 6.21 -9.64
CA ARG A 67 12.03 5.75 -10.97
C ARG A 67 11.00 6.14 -12.03
N VAL A 68 9.72 5.90 -11.73
CA VAL A 68 8.60 6.29 -12.60
C VAL A 68 8.55 7.80 -12.80
N GLY A 69 8.72 8.58 -11.73
CA GLY A 69 8.77 10.04 -11.79
C GLY A 69 9.90 10.55 -12.68
N LYS A 70 11.10 9.94 -12.60
CA LYS A 70 12.23 10.28 -13.48
C LYS A 70 11.93 9.97 -14.95
N ILE A 71 11.32 8.82 -15.25
CA ILE A 71 10.94 8.43 -16.61
C ILE A 71 9.93 9.43 -17.19
N ILE A 72 8.84 9.69 -16.47
CA ILE A 72 7.78 10.60 -16.92
C ILE A 72 8.33 12.02 -17.07
N GLY A 73 9.12 12.49 -16.10
CA GLY A 73 9.72 13.82 -16.14
C GLY A 73 10.67 14.01 -17.32
N ARG A 74 11.49 13.00 -17.63
CA ARG A 74 12.38 13.01 -18.80
C ARG A 74 11.59 13.03 -20.12
N LEU A 75 10.60 12.14 -20.26
CA LEU A 75 9.75 12.12 -21.45
C LEU A 75 8.97 13.43 -21.63
N GLN A 76 8.46 14.01 -20.54
CA GLN A 76 7.77 15.30 -20.57
C GLN A 76 8.70 16.43 -21.02
N GLY A 77 9.94 16.47 -20.52
CA GLY A 77 10.92 17.48 -20.94
C GLY A 77 11.32 17.33 -22.41
N LEU A 78 11.46 16.09 -22.90
CA LEU A 78 11.73 15.79 -24.29
C LEU A 78 10.55 16.16 -25.19
N GLU A 79 9.32 15.81 -24.80
CA GLU A 79 8.10 16.13 -25.55
C GLU A 79 7.88 17.65 -25.63
N TYR A 80 8.14 18.38 -24.54
CA TYR A 80 8.05 19.84 -24.55
C TYR A 80 9.01 20.48 -25.57
N ARG A 81 10.22 19.92 -25.73
CA ARG A 81 11.25 20.47 -26.60
C ARG A 81 11.16 20.00 -28.05
N TYR A 82 10.85 18.72 -28.26
CA TYR A 82 10.93 18.04 -29.56
C TYR A 82 9.57 17.49 -30.04
N GLY A 83 8.51 17.58 -29.24
CA GLY A 83 7.20 16.99 -29.55
C GLY A 83 6.43 17.65 -30.69
N LYS A 84 6.93 18.76 -31.25
CA LYS A 84 6.41 19.32 -32.52
C LYS A 84 6.97 18.62 -33.75
N ASP A 85 8.18 18.08 -33.64
CA ASP A 85 8.91 17.44 -34.73
C ASP A 85 8.76 15.92 -34.68
N ASP A 86 8.58 15.35 -33.48
CA ASP A 86 8.51 13.91 -33.22
C ASP A 86 7.15 13.49 -32.64
N GLU A 87 6.24 13.06 -33.52
CA GLU A 87 4.94 12.49 -33.14
C GLU A 87 5.06 11.13 -32.45
N GLU A 88 6.12 10.36 -32.72
CA GLU A 88 6.37 9.07 -32.05
C GLU A 88 6.66 9.30 -30.57
N LEU A 89 7.49 10.30 -30.25
CA LEU A 89 7.77 10.71 -28.87
C LEU A 89 6.49 11.10 -28.11
N LYS A 90 5.60 11.85 -28.76
CA LYS A 90 4.31 12.23 -28.17
C LYS A 90 3.40 11.04 -27.92
N LYS A 91 3.38 10.07 -28.84
CA LYS A 91 2.63 8.82 -28.68
C LYS A 91 3.21 7.98 -27.54
N ASP A 92 4.53 7.82 -27.49
CA ASP A 92 5.23 7.09 -26.44
C ASP A 92 5.05 7.74 -25.07
N PHE A 93 5.07 9.06 -24.98
CA PHE A 93 4.77 9.77 -23.74
C PHE A 93 3.34 9.48 -23.24
N ASN A 94 2.35 9.51 -24.13
CA ASN A 94 0.97 9.16 -23.76
C ASN A 94 0.84 7.69 -23.34
N ASN A 95 1.51 6.78 -24.03
CA ASN A 95 1.55 5.37 -23.68
C ASN A 95 2.23 5.15 -22.32
N ALA A 96 3.37 5.79 -22.07
CA ALA A 96 4.08 5.73 -20.80
C ALA A 96 3.19 6.26 -19.66
N LYS A 97 2.45 7.34 -19.88
CA LYS A 97 1.51 7.88 -18.88
C LYS A 97 0.38 6.90 -18.54
N GLN A 98 -0.07 6.09 -19.50
CA GLN A 98 -1.09 5.07 -19.29
C GLN A 98 -0.51 3.79 -18.65
N GLU A 99 0.63 3.31 -19.13
CA GLU A 99 1.28 2.10 -18.59
C GLU A 99 1.83 2.33 -17.18
N LEU A 100 2.43 3.49 -16.91
CA LEU A 100 3.07 3.83 -15.63
C LEU A 100 2.10 4.46 -14.60
N GLN A 101 0.79 4.24 -14.74
CA GLN A 101 -0.14 4.62 -13.67
C GLN A 101 0.07 3.73 -12.44
N ILE A 102 -0.06 4.32 -11.24
CA ILE A 102 0.12 3.63 -9.95
C ILE A 102 -0.68 2.31 -9.89
N LYS A 103 -1.93 2.34 -10.36
CA LYS A 103 -2.82 1.16 -10.42
C LYS A 103 -2.29 -0.01 -11.27
N ASN A 104 -1.43 0.26 -12.25
CA ASN A 104 -0.88 -0.75 -13.15
C ASN A 104 0.45 -1.28 -12.63
N ILE A 105 1.28 -0.39 -12.06
CA ILE A 105 2.59 -0.74 -11.50
C ILE A 105 2.43 -1.52 -10.18
N LEU A 106 1.58 -1.03 -9.28
CA LEU A 106 1.35 -1.65 -7.97
C LEU A 106 0.31 -2.77 -8.03
N THR A 107 0.39 -3.61 -9.07
CA THR A 107 -0.52 -4.75 -9.22
C THR A 107 0.01 -5.94 -8.43
N LYS A 108 -0.87 -6.59 -7.64
CA LYS A 108 -0.55 -7.80 -6.83
C LYS A 108 0.16 -8.93 -7.61
N ARG A 109 0.04 -8.96 -8.94
CA ARG A 109 0.66 -9.98 -9.82
C ARG A 109 2.17 -9.89 -9.92
N ILE A 110 2.75 -8.73 -9.64
CA ILE A 110 4.18 -8.45 -9.84
C ILE A 110 4.95 -8.63 -8.52
N PHE A 111 4.24 -8.65 -7.39
CA PHE A 111 4.82 -8.78 -6.06
C PHE A 111 4.68 -10.21 -5.56
N THR A 112 5.66 -10.67 -4.80
CA THR A 112 5.63 -11.95 -4.08
C THR A 112 4.68 -11.88 -2.87
N GLU A 113 4.46 -13.01 -2.19
CA GLU A 113 3.63 -13.07 -0.97
C GLU A 113 4.15 -12.13 0.13
N ASP A 114 5.46 -11.89 0.17
CA ASP A 114 6.13 -10.96 1.09
C ASP A 114 6.12 -9.51 0.60
N TYR A 115 5.31 -9.16 -0.41
CA TYR A 115 5.23 -7.83 -1.02
C TYR A 115 6.56 -7.31 -1.60
N ASN A 116 7.47 -8.21 -1.98
CA ASN A 116 8.75 -7.88 -2.59
C ASN A 116 8.75 -8.07 -4.10
N LEU A 117 9.70 -7.45 -4.79
CA LEU A 117 9.95 -7.68 -6.22
C LEU A 117 10.87 -8.90 -6.38
N GLU A 118 10.46 -9.87 -7.19
CA GLU A 118 11.18 -11.14 -7.40
C GLU A 118 12.56 -10.91 -8.06
N ASP A 119 12.64 -10.08 -9.10
CA ASP A 119 13.87 -9.79 -9.86
C ASP A 119 14.54 -8.45 -9.50
N SER A 120 14.20 -7.83 -8.36
CA SER A 120 14.60 -6.45 -7.99
C SER A 120 14.22 -5.35 -9.00
N LYS A 121 13.62 -5.69 -10.15
CA LYS A 121 13.30 -4.76 -11.23
C LYS A 121 11.89 -5.02 -11.75
N HIS A 122 11.11 -3.96 -11.83
CA HIS A 122 9.80 -4.04 -12.46
C HIS A 122 9.96 -4.07 -14.00
N PRO A 123 9.30 -5.02 -14.71
CA PRO A 123 9.50 -5.19 -16.15
C PRO A 123 9.06 -3.97 -16.97
N VAL A 124 7.87 -3.42 -16.66
CA VAL A 124 7.35 -2.21 -17.35
C VAL A 124 8.25 -0.99 -17.11
N VAL A 125 8.69 -0.75 -15.87
CA VAL A 125 9.59 0.37 -15.56
C VAL A 125 10.92 0.22 -16.31
N SER A 126 11.51 -0.97 -16.32
CA SER A 126 12.77 -1.23 -17.03
C SER A 126 12.65 -1.02 -18.54
N LYS A 127 11.55 -1.49 -19.17
CA LYS A 127 11.23 -1.22 -20.57
C LYS A 127 11.23 0.29 -20.86
N TRP A 128 10.57 1.08 -20.02
CA TRP A 128 10.50 2.53 -20.22
C TRP A 128 11.81 3.25 -19.90
N GLU A 129 12.63 2.76 -18.96
CA GLU A 129 13.98 3.28 -18.75
C GLU A 129 14.85 3.11 -19.99
N GLU A 130 14.79 1.95 -20.65
CA GLU A 130 15.52 1.71 -21.90
C GLU A 130 15.03 2.63 -23.03
N ILE A 131 13.72 2.82 -23.16
CA ILE A 131 13.14 3.73 -24.16
C ILE A 131 13.59 5.17 -23.90
N VAL A 132 13.57 5.61 -22.63
CA VAL A 132 14.06 6.94 -22.26
C VAL A 132 15.53 7.10 -22.57
N THR A 133 16.38 6.11 -22.26
CA THR A 133 17.81 6.16 -22.60
C THR A 133 18.03 6.31 -24.10
N LYS A 134 17.28 5.57 -24.94
CA LYS A 134 17.34 5.71 -26.40
C LYS A 134 16.96 7.11 -26.87
N TYR A 135 15.91 7.72 -26.30
CA TYR A 135 15.55 9.10 -26.63
C TYR A 135 16.57 10.12 -26.12
N CYS A 136 17.14 9.91 -24.93
CA CYS A 136 18.21 10.76 -24.40
C CYS A 136 19.45 10.73 -25.30
N GLU A 137 19.84 9.56 -25.82
CA GLU A 137 20.92 9.42 -26.80
C GLU A 137 20.59 10.09 -28.13
N LYS A 138 19.37 9.86 -28.67
CA LYS A 138 18.89 10.49 -29.92
C LYS A 138 18.98 12.02 -29.88
N TYR A 139 18.63 12.63 -28.74
CA TYR A 139 18.62 14.08 -28.57
C TYR A 139 19.87 14.63 -27.88
N ASN A 140 20.86 13.79 -27.59
CA ASN A 140 22.10 14.12 -26.89
C ASN A 140 21.87 14.88 -25.56
N VAL A 141 20.86 14.46 -24.80
CA VAL A 141 20.54 15.01 -23.48
C VAL A 141 21.43 14.32 -22.45
N LYS A 142 22.18 15.11 -21.68
CA LYS A 142 23.04 14.58 -20.62
C LYS A 142 22.18 13.87 -19.56
N THR A 143 22.58 12.64 -19.25
CA THR A 143 22.01 11.88 -18.14
C THR A 143 22.88 12.18 -16.93
N GLU A 144 22.41 13.03 -16.03
CA GLU A 144 22.99 13.15 -14.67
C GLU A 144 22.46 12.03 -13.77
#